data_AF-A0A166A2R8-F1
#
_entry.id   AF-A0A166A2R8-F1
#
_cell.length_a   1.000
_cell.length_b   1.000
_cell.length_c   1.000
_cell.angle_alpha   90.00
_cell.angle_beta   90.00
_cell.angle_gamma   90.00
#
_symmetry.space_group_name_H-M   'P 1'
#
loop_
_entity.id
_entity.type
_entity.pdbx_description
1 polymer ?
#
loop_
_entity_poly.entity_id
_entity_poly.type
_entity_poly.pdbx_seq_one_letter_code
_entity_poly.pdbx_strand_id
1 'polypeptide(L)'
;MRTGWRKVRLRQPDDAPFDLLTVLPEADYDRPVDRQVTILGNSKDRDIPAHLIILRKPPEATDQERKRLRRTASRKCRKLNPASLIAAEYMLLLISFPEDQFDAASIAALYRVRWQIELAFKRLKSLIHIDRLPTKNPALARTWLLSHLILALLIERQSEEFMTHSPQEESSKQRYPSRWRLHKLIIQAFISAIQGAWDLTRITANPCRFWQSICEPPRKRKIQRIPQRNALS
;
A
#
# COMPACT_ATOMS: atom_id res chain seq x y z
N MET A 1 -9.10 12.51 0.49
CA MET A 1 -8.10 12.57 -0.60
C MET A 1 -7.01 13.59 -0.25
N ARG A 2 -5.72 13.29 -0.47
CA ARG A 2 -4.66 14.32 -0.33
C ARG A 2 -4.64 15.26 -1.52
N THR A 3 -4.62 16.55 -1.24
CA THR A 3 -4.54 17.60 -2.24
C THR A 3 -3.22 18.38 -2.14
N GLY A 4 -2.90 19.12 -3.19
CA GLY A 4 -1.83 20.11 -3.17
C GLY A 4 -2.42 21.52 -3.01
N TRP A 5 -1.67 22.43 -2.39
CA TRP A 5 -2.14 23.78 -2.05
C TRP A 5 -2.63 24.64 -3.24
N ARG A 6 -2.29 24.27 -4.49
CA ARG A 6 -2.75 24.92 -5.73
C ARG A 6 -3.63 24.05 -6.64
N LYS A 7 -3.93 22.82 -6.23
CA LYS A 7 -4.63 21.86 -7.10
C LYS A 7 -6.14 22.05 -7.14
N VAL A 8 -6.69 22.72 -6.13
CA VAL A 8 -8.13 22.86 -5.94
C VAL A 8 -8.43 24.32 -5.62
N ARG A 9 -9.51 24.85 -6.19
CA ARG A 9 -10.04 26.17 -5.87
C ARG A 9 -11.02 25.99 -4.71
N LEU A 10 -10.74 26.65 -3.59
CA LEU A 10 -11.50 26.52 -2.35
C LEU A 10 -12.22 27.84 -2.06
N ARG A 11 -13.45 27.73 -1.57
CA ARG A 11 -14.20 28.84 -0.97
C ARG A 11 -14.66 28.46 0.42
N GLN A 12 -14.92 29.48 1.22
CA GLN A 12 -15.65 29.31 2.46
C GLN A 12 -17.13 28.97 2.16
N PRO A 13 -17.87 28.41 3.12
CA PRO A 13 -19.29 28.08 2.94
C PRO A 13 -20.18 29.28 2.56
N ASP A 14 -19.75 30.50 2.89
CA ASP A 14 -20.39 31.78 2.57
C ASP A 14 -20.00 32.34 1.18
N ASP A 15 -19.33 31.54 0.35
CA ASP A 15 -18.79 31.90 -0.97
C ASP A 15 -17.61 32.90 -0.94
N ALA A 16 -17.07 33.22 0.24
CA ALA A 16 -15.88 34.06 0.38
C ALA A 16 -14.60 33.34 -0.07
N PRO A 17 -13.57 34.07 -0.54
CA PRO A 17 -12.29 33.47 -0.92
C PRO A 17 -11.62 32.84 0.31
N PHE A 18 -11.25 31.56 0.20
CA PHE A 18 -10.51 30.87 1.26
C PHE A 18 -9.00 31.08 1.07
N ASP A 19 -8.38 31.91 1.92
CA ASP A 19 -6.93 32.02 1.96
C ASP A 19 -6.33 30.86 2.76
N LEU A 20 -5.74 29.92 2.04
CA LEU A 20 -5.13 28.74 2.67
C LEU A 20 -3.92 29.12 3.53
N LEU A 21 -3.11 30.11 3.11
CA LEU A 21 -1.82 30.39 3.76
C LEU A 21 -1.96 31.01 5.15
N THR A 22 -3.09 31.68 5.42
CA THR A 22 -3.41 32.25 6.74
C THR A 22 -3.85 31.18 7.73
N VAL A 23 -4.47 30.10 7.26
CA VAL A 23 -4.97 29.00 8.10
C VAL A 23 -3.87 27.98 8.40
N LEU A 24 -2.88 27.81 7.50
CA LEU A 24 -1.79 26.83 7.69
C LEU A 24 -1.11 26.90 9.08
N PRO A 25 -0.73 28.08 9.62
CA PRO A 25 -0.02 28.18 10.89
C PRO A 25 -0.82 27.73 12.12
N GLU A 26 -2.15 27.65 12.02
CA GLU A 26 -3.02 27.17 13.09
C GLU A 26 -2.88 25.66 13.33
N ALA A 27 -2.40 24.92 12.32
CA ALA A 27 -2.28 23.47 12.38
C ALA A 27 -0.94 23.04 12.99
N ASP A 28 -1.01 22.09 13.91
CA ASP A 28 0.16 21.44 14.49
C ASP A 28 0.19 19.94 14.15
N TYR A 29 1.23 19.24 14.58
CA TYR A 29 1.40 17.81 14.33
C TYR A 29 0.33 16.96 15.04
N ASP A 30 0.02 17.31 16.29
CA ASP A 30 -0.97 16.62 17.14
C ASP A 30 -2.33 17.33 17.19
N ARG A 31 -2.41 18.55 16.64
CA ARG A 31 -3.63 19.34 16.56
C ARG A 31 -3.95 19.67 15.10
N PRO A 32 -4.56 18.72 14.36
CA PRO A 32 -5.08 19.03 13.04
C PRO A 32 -6.18 20.06 13.11
N VAL A 33 -6.21 20.93 12.11
CA VAL A 33 -7.28 21.91 11.91
C VAL A 33 -8.23 21.38 10.85
N ASP A 34 -9.53 21.46 11.14
CA ASP A 34 -10.59 21.20 10.18
C ASP A 34 -11.29 22.50 9.79
N ARG A 35 -11.50 22.71 8.50
CA ARG A 35 -12.25 23.82 7.94
C ARG A 35 -13.24 23.29 6.91
N GLN A 36 -14.51 23.63 7.08
CA GLN A 36 -15.51 23.44 6.04
C GLN A 36 -15.17 24.33 4.84
N VAL A 37 -15.14 23.73 3.66
CA VAL A 37 -14.82 24.40 2.41
C VAL A 37 -15.69 23.88 1.28
N THR A 38 -15.96 24.74 0.30
CA THR A 38 -16.59 24.35 -0.95
C THR A 38 -15.50 24.18 -2.01
N ILE A 39 -15.42 22.98 -2.58
CA ILE A 39 -14.54 22.70 -3.72
C ILE A 39 -15.24 23.19 -4.98
N LEU A 40 -14.65 24.18 -5.65
CA LEU A 40 -15.24 24.72 -6.87
C LEU A 40 -15.03 23.79 -8.07
N GLY A 41 -16.15 23.43 -8.71
CA GLY A 41 -16.18 22.71 -9.97
C GLY A 41 -15.89 23.62 -11.18
N ASN A 42 -16.12 23.09 -12.37
CA ASN A 42 -16.12 23.90 -13.59
C ASN A 42 -17.43 24.70 -13.76
N SER A 43 -18.49 24.32 -13.05
CA SER A 43 -19.82 24.93 -13.02
C SER A 43 -20.35 24.87 -11.59
N LYS A 44 -21.25 25.78 -11.20
CA LYS A 44 -21.83 25.83 -9.84
C LYS A 44 -22.52 24.52 -9.42
N ASP A 45 -23.19 23.82 -10.36
CA ASP A 45 -23.79 22.49 -10.10
C ASP A 45 -22.79 21.38 -9.78
N ARG A 46 -21.47 21.63 -9.94
CA ARG A 46 -20.40 20.69 -9.62
C ARG A 46 -19.59 21.13 -8.40
N ASP A 47 -20.08 22.12 -7.66
CA ASP A 47 -19.46 22.51 -6.40
C ASP A 47 -19.75 21.42 -5.36
N ILE A 48 -18.70 20.98 -4.67
CA ILE A 48 -18.79 19.86 -3.74
C ILE A 48 -18.42 20.36 -2.34
N PRO A 49 -19.31 20.26 -1.35
CA PRO A 49 -18.98 20.54 0.04
C PRO A 49 -17.98 19.50 0.55
N ALA A 50 -16.95 19.97 1.24
CA ALA A 50 -15.89 19.14 1.78
C ALA A 50 -15.29 19.74 3.05
N HIS A 51 -14.62 18.88 3.81
CA HIS A 51 -13.79 19.25 4.95
C HIS A 51 -12.33 19.29 4.49
N LEU A 52 -11.66 20.41 4.74
CA LEU A 52 -10.23 20.57 4.57
C LEU A 52 -9.53 20.37 5.91
N ILE A 53 -8.85 19.23 6.02
CA ILE A 53 -8.05 18.89 7.19
C ILE A 53 -6.59 19.20 6.90
N ILE A 54 -6.00 20.01 7.77
CA ILE A 54 -4.63 20.51 7.67
C ILE A 54 -3.81 19.89 8.80
N LEU A 55 -2.69 19.30 8.42
CA LEU A 55 -1.77 18.61 9.32
C LEU A 55 -0.37 19.13 9.13
N ARG A 56 0.33 19.51 10.21
CA ARG A 56 1.75 19.80 10.11
C ARG A 56 2.55 18.51 10.01
N LYS A 57 3.58 18.50 9.18
CA LYS A 57 4.52 17.38 9.04
C LYS A 57 5.67 17.53 10.04
N PRO A 58 6.27 16.40 10.47
CA PRO A 58 7.46 16.46 11.31
C PRO A 58 8.61 17.16 10.58
N PRO A 59 9.54 17.79 11.31
CA PRO A 59 10.58 18.65 10.74
C PRO A 59 11.45 17.91 9.71
N GLU A 60 11.79 16.64 9.96
CA GLU A 60 12.56 15.82 9.03
C GLU A 60 11.85 15.63 7.68
N ALA A 61 10.55 15.32 7.71
CA ALA A 61 9.75 15.13 6.50
C ALA A 61 9.50 16.45 5.75
N THR A 62 9.46 17.55 6.48
CA THR A 62 9.40 18.92 5.92
C THR A 62 10.69 19.23 5.17
N ASP A 63 11.85 18.99 5.76
CA ASP A 63 13.14 19.27 5.13
C ASP A 63 13.41 18.40 3.91
N GLN A 64 13.04 17.11 3.96
CA GLN A 64 13.11 16.22 2.80
C GLN A 64 12.24 16.75 1.64
N GLU A 65 11.03 17.20 1.92
CA GLU A 65 10.13 17.72 0.88
C GLU A 65 10.64 19.07 0.32
N ARG A 66 11.15 19.97 1.18
CA ARG A 66 11.81 21.21 0.74
C ARG A 66 13.01 20.93 -0.17
N LYS A 67 13.87 19.97 0.20
CA LYS A 67 15.00 19.52 -0.63
C LYS A 67 14.52 18.98 -1.98
N ARG A 68 13.47 18.15 -1.98
CA ARG A 68 12.86 17.59 -3.20
C ARG A 68 12.27 18.67 -4.10
N LEU A 69 11.60 19.67 -3.55
CA LEU A 69 11.05 20.80 -4.29
C LEU A 69 12.17 21.62 -4.96
N ARG A 70 13.23 21.95 -4.21
CA ARG A 70 14.41 22.66 -4.77
C ARG A 70 15.08 21.87 -5.90
N ARG A 71 15.32 20.57 -5.71
CA ARG A 71 15.86 19.69 -6.75
C ARG A 71 14.98 19.64 -8.00
N THR A 72 13.67 19.56 -7.81
CA THR A 72 12.71 19.51 -8.92
C THR A 72 12.66 20.83 -9.68
N ALA A 73 12.71 21.97 -8.97
CA ALA A 73 12.72 23.30 -9.54
C ALA A 73 14.00 23.55 -10.36
N SER A 74 15.16 23.18 -9.82
CA SER A 74 16.45 23.22 -10.52
C SER A 74 16.45 22.34 -11.78
N ARG A 75 16.04 21.06 -11.66
CA ARG A 75 15.98 20.14 -12.81
C ARG A 75 15.02 20.59 -13.91
N LYS A 76 13.98 21.35 -13.56
CA LYS A 76 12.99 21.89 -14.52
C LYS A 76 13.28 23.33 -14.94
N CYS A 77 14.40 23.92 -14.50
CA CYS A 77 14.75 25.33 -14.73
C CYS A 77 13.60 26.31 -14.40
N ARG A 78 12.93 26.11 -13.25
CA ARG A 78 11.81 26.96 -12.80
C ARG A 78 12.13 27.63 -11.49
N LYS A 79 11.66 28.89 -11.33
CA LYS A 79 11.71 29.60 -10.05
C LYS A 79 10.74 28.97 -9.06
N LEU A 80 11.21 28.64 -7.86
CA LEU A 80 10.38 28.06 -6.81
C LEU A 80 9.56 29.16 -6.14
N ASN A 81 8.25 28.95 -6.01
CA ASN A 81 7.37 29.87 -5.29
C ASN A 81 7.61 29.74 -3.76
N PRO A 82 7.82 30.84 -3.01
CA PRO A 82 7.96 30.81 -1.55
C PRO A 82 6.77 30.15 -0.85
N ALA A 83 5.54 30.37 -1.33
CA ALA A 83 4.35 29.73 -0.77
C ALA A 83 4.38 28.19 -0.89
N SER A 84 5.08 27.65 -1.89
CA SER A 84 5.30 26.20 -1.99
C SER A 84 6.22 25.66 -0.90
N LEU A 85 7.14 26.47 -0.35
CA LEU A 85 8.01 26.07 0.76
C LEU A 85 7.25 26.09 2.09
N ILE A 86 6.35 27.06 2.28
CA ILE A 86 5.44 27.13 3.44
C ILE A 86 4.47 25.93 3.39
N ALA A 87 3.78 25.73 2.26
CA ALA A 87 2.88 24.60 2.08
C ALA A 87 3.59 23.24 2.18
N ALA A 88 4.91 23.18 1.95
CA ALA A 88 5.69 21.96 2.13
C ALA A 88 5.86 21.56 3.60
N GLU A 89 5.46 22.37 4.57
CA GLU A 89 5.40 21.97 5.98
C GLU A 89 4.13 21.20 6.32
N TYR A 90 3.12 21.26 5.45
CA TYR A 90 1.78 20.76 5.76
C TYR A 90 1.34 19.63 4.82
N MET A 91 0.38 18.84 5.28
CA MET A 91 -0.38 17.88 4.51
C MET A 91 -1.84 18.32 4.50
N LEU A 92 -2.44 18.36 3.31
CA LEU A 92 -3.80 18.81 3.09
C LEU A 92 -4.66 17.63 2.66
N LEU A 93 -5.74 17.36 3.40
CA LEU A 93 -6.69 16.30 3.13
C LEU A 93 -8.07 16.92 2.88
N LEU A 94 -8.66 16.60 1.72
CA LEU A 94 -10.03 16.94 1.38
C LEU A 94 -10.90 15.71 1.50
N ILE A 95 -11.96 15.78 2.28
CA ILE A 95 -12.84 14.63 2.50
C ILE A 95 -14.28 15.14 2.48
N SER A 96 -15.15 14.38 1.84
CA SER A 96 -16.59 14.63 1.85
C SER A 96 -17.22 13.58 2.75
N PHE A 97 -17.78 14.02 3.88
CA PHE A 97 -18.59 13.24 4.80
C PHE A 97 -19.64 14.17 5.42
N PRO A 98 -20.80 13.65 5.88
CA PRO A 98 -21.79 14.45 6.59
C PRO A 98 -21.18 14.97 7.90
N GLU A 99 -21.51 16.20 8.27
CA GLU A 99 -21.05 16.84 9.50
C GLU A 99 -21.32 15.95 10.73
N ASP A 100 -20.48 16.10 11.76
CA ASP A 100 -20.59 15.47 13.10
C ASP A 100 -20.14 14.02 13.30
N GLN A 101 -19.66 13.31 12.27
CA GLN A 101 -19.31 11.88 12.45
C GLN A 101 -17.85 11.60 12.86
N PHE A 102 -16.92 12.52 12.56
CA PHE A 102 -15.49 12.27 12.78
C PHE A 102 -14.74 13.55 13.13
N ASP A 103 -13.84 13.47 14.12
CA ASP A 103 -12.94 14.57 14.46
C ASP A 103 -11.69 14.59 13.53
N ALA A 104 -11.08 15.76 13.43
CA ALA A 104 -9.91 15.97 12.57
C ALA A 104 -8.73 15.02 12.93
N ALA A 105 -8.59 14.69 14.22
CA ALA A 105 -7.53 13.82 14.73
C ALA A 105 -7.74 12.35 14.31
N SER A 106 -8.95 11.79 14.44
CA SER A 106 -9.22 10.42 13.98
C SER A 106 -9.04 10.29 12.47
N ILE A 107 -9.45 11.30 11.71
CA ILE A 107 -9.26 11.31 10.27
C ILE A 107 -7.77 11.35 9.91
N ALA A 108 -6.99 12.19 10.60
CA ALA A 108 -5.55 12.25 10.42
C ALA A 108 -4.89 10.90 10.72
N ALA A 109 -5.28 10.25 11.83
CA ALA A 109 -4.79 8.93 12.21
C ALA A 109 -5.16 7.87 11.16
N LEU A 110 -6.39 7.88 10.66
CA LEU A 110 -6.85 7.00 9.58
C LEU A 110 -6.05 7.24 8.29
N TYR A 111 -5.76 8.49 7.95
CA TYR A 111 -4.95 8.80 6.77
C TYR A 111 -3.49 8.36 6.94
N ARG A 112 -2.95 8.38 8.17
CA ARG A 112 -1.61 7.84 8.49
C ARG A 112 -1.53 6.34 8.22
N VAL A 113 -2.59 5.55 8.35
CA VAL A 113 -2.55 4.10 8.05
C VAL A 113 -2.77 3.77 6.58
N ARG A 114 -3.19 4.72 5.74
CA ARG A 114 -3.46 4.49 4.31
C ARG A 114 -2.26 3.91 3.55
N TRP A 115 -1.04 4.35 3.85
CA TRP A 115 0.16 3.81 3.20
C TRP A 115 0.44 2.36 3.62
N GLN A 116 0.05 1.96 4.84
CA GLN A 116 0.17 0.56 5.28
C GLN A 116 -0.72 -0.34 4.42
N ILE A 117 -1.92 0.13 4.08
CA ILE A 117 -2.84 -0.56 3.18
C ILE A 117 -2.23 -0.68 1.77
N GLU A 118 -1.68 0.40 1.21
CA GLU A 118 -0.99 0.35 -0.08
C GLU A 118 0.17 -0.65 -0.08
N LEU A 119 0.97 -0.66 0.99
CA LEU A 119 2.05 -1.63 1.13
C LEU A 119 1.55 -3.05 1.32
N ALA A 120 0.42 -3.26 2.00
CA ALA A 120 -0.22 -4.57 2.10
C ALA A 120 -0.64 -5.07 0.71
N PHE A 121 -1.34 -4.25 -0.07
CA PHE A 121 -1.66 -4.59 -1.47
C PHE A 121 -0.40 -4.84 -2.30
N LYS A 122 0.64 -4.03 -2.13
CA LYS A 122 1.92 -4.24 -2.82
C LYS A 122 2.54 -5.60 -2.46
N ARG A 123 2.55 -5.98 -1.17
CA ARG A 123 3.01 -7.30 -0.72
C ARG A 123 2.18 -8.41 -1.36
N LEU A 124 0.85 -8.32 -1.33
CA LEU A 124 -0.02 -9.35 -1.90
C LEU A 124 0.22 -9.55 -3.40
N LYS A 125 0.31 -8.47 -4.17
CA LYS A 125 0.58 -8.52 -5.62
C LYS A 125 1.98 -9.06 -5.91
N SER A 126 2.99 -8.61 -5.17
CA SER A 126 4.38 -8.99 -5.43
C SER A 126 4.75 -10.39 -4.96
N LEU A 127 4.21 -10.85 -3.83
CA LEU A 127 4.62 -12.11 -3.19
C LEU A 127 3.72 -13.30 -3.54
N ILE A 128 2.40 -13.08 -3.59
CA ILE A 128 1.44 -14.16 -3.88
C ILE A 128 0.70 -13.95 -5.21
N HIS A 129 0.97 -12.86 -5.93
CA HIS A 129 0.43 -12.61 -7.28
C HIS A 129 -1.11 -12.65 -7.36
N ILE A 130 -1.78 -12.13 -6.32
CA ILE A 130 -3.25 -12.10 -6.26
C ILE A 130 -3.90 -11.40 -7.47
N ASP A 131 -3.20 -10.48 -8.11
CA ASP A 131 -3.61 -9.74 -9.30
C ASP A 131 -3.50 -10.52 -10.61
N ARG A 132 -2.82 -11.68 -10.63
CA ARG A 132 -2.67 -12.53 -11.82
C ARG A 132 -3.82 -13.50 -12.00
N LEU A 133 -5.01 -12.96 -12.18
CA LEU A 133 -6.23 -13.73 -12.43
C LEU A 133 -6.08 -14.60 -13.70
N PRO A 134 -6.20 -15.94 -13.60
CA PRO A 134 -5.97 -16.84 -14.73
C PRO A 134 -7.15 -16.93 -15.69
N THR A 135 -8.28 -16.27 -15.39
CA THR A 135 -9.55 -16.48 -16.06
C THR A 135 -10.45 -15.24 -16.00
N LYS A 136 -11.29 -15.08 -17.02
CA LYS A 136 -12.34 -14.05 -17.08
C LYS A 136 -13.68 -14.53 -16.53
N ASN A 137 -13.83 -15.83 -16.23
CA ASN A 137 -15.05 -16.36 -15.63
C ASN A 137 -15.16 -15.85 -14.17
N PRO A 138 -16.26 -15.17 -13.80
CA PRO A 138 -16.39 -14.54 -12.48
C PRO A 138 -16.37 -15.53 -11.32
N ALA A 139 -16.92 -16.74 -11.49
CA ALA A 139 -16.91 -17.76 -10.45
C ALA A 139 -15.49 -18.25 -10.16
N LEU A 140 -14.73 -18.57 -11.22
CA LEU A 140 -13.34 -19.02 -11.08
C LEU A 140 -12.43 -17.88 -10.59
N ALA A 141 -12.67 -16.65 -11.01
CA ALA A 141 -11.98 -15.46 -10.49
C ALA A 141 -12.22 -15.28 -8.99
N ARG A 142 -13.46 -15.45 -8.52
CA ARG A 142 -13.80 -15.39 -7.09
C ARG A 142 -13.09 -16.49 -6.30
N THR A 143 -13.14 -17.74 -6.78
CA THR A 143 -12.42 -18.85 -6.12
C THR A 143 -10.92 -18.57 -6.04
N TRP A 144 -10.31 -18.07 -7.13
CA TRP A 144 -8.90 -17.68 -7.15
C TRP A 144 -8.58 -16.63 -6.08
N LEU A 145 -9.37 -15.54 -6.04
CA LEU A 145 -9.19 -14.46 -5.06
C LEU A 145 -9.36 -14.96 -3.63
N LEU A 146 -10.40 -15.73 -3.35
CA LEU A 146 -10.65 -16.27 -2.01
C LEU A 146 -9.50 -17.18 -1.54
N SER A 147 -8.99 -18.06 -2.40
CA SER A 147 -7.83 -18.89 -2.06
C SER A 147 -6.59 -18.06 -1.73
N HIS A 148 -6.35 -16.96 -2.46
CA HIS A 148 -5.24 -16.06 -2.18
C HIS A 148 -5.45 -15.25 -0.88
N LEU A 149 -6.69 -14.86 -0.57
CA LEU A 149 -7.02 -14.19 0.68
C LEU A 149 -6.83 -15.12 1.87
N ILE A 150 -7.23 -16.39 1.76
CA ILE A 150 -6.97 -17.41 2.79
C ILE A 150 -5.46 -17.56 3.00
N LEU A 151 -4.68 -17.71 1.91
CA LEU A 151 -3.23 -17.79 2.00
C LEU A 151 -2.62 -16.53 2.65
N ALA A 152 -3.11 -15.34 2.31
CA ALA A 152 -2.66 -14.09 2.91
C ALA A 152 -2.92 -14.04 4.41
N LEU A 153 -4.09 -14.47 4.87
CA LEU A 153 -4.44 -14.54 6.29
C LEU A 153 -3.57 -15.55 7.04
N LEU A 154 -3.29 -16.71 6.45
CA LEU A 154 -2.38 -17.70 7.03
C LEU A 154 -0.96 -17.14 7.15
N ILE A 155 -0.47 -16.43 6.14
CA ILE A 155 0.86 -15.81 6.18
C ILE A 155 0.92 -14.75 7.29
N GLU A 156 -0.10 -13.89 7.42
CA GLU A 156 -0.13 -12.86 8.46
C GLU A 156 -0.15 -13.50 9.85
N ARG A 157 -1.00 -14.52 10.07
CA ARG A 157 -1.06 -15.25 11.34
C ARG A 157 0.28 -15.91 11.70
N GLN A 158 0.93 -16.61 10.77
CA GLN A 158 2.25 -17.21 11.03
C GLN A 158 3.33 -16.15 11.23
N SER A 159 3.22 -15.00 10.57
CA SER A 159 4.12 -13.87 10.75
C SER A 159 4.02 -13.31 12.17
N GLU A 160 2.80 -13.11 12.68
CA GLU A 160 2.55 -12.70 14.07
C GLU A 160 3.11 -13.72 15.07
N GLU A 161 2.82 -15.01 14.87
CA GLU A 161 3.34 -16.09 15.70
C GLU A 161 4.89 -16.11 15.71
N PHE A 162 5.53 -15.99 14.55
CA PHE A 162 6.99 -15.91 14.47
C PHE A 162 7.56 -14.72 15.25
N MET A 163 6.90 -13.56 15.18
CA MET A 163 7.33 -12.36 15.90
C MET A 163 7.20 -12.50 17.43
N THR A 164 6.23 -13.28 17.93
CA THR A 164 6.13 -13.57 19.37
C THR A 164 7.27 -14.44 19.90
N HIS A 165 7.92 -15.22 19.03
CA HIS A 165 9.06 -16.09 19.36
C HIS A 165 10.41 -15.42 19.09
N SER A 166 10.45 -14.08 18.97
CA SER A 166 11.70 -13.35 18.72
C SER A 166 12.68 -13.50 19.90
N PRO A 167 13.97 -13.82 19.65
CA PRO A 167 14.96 -13.92 20.72
C PRO A 167 15.09 -12.61 21.51
N GLN A 168 15.15 -12.71 22.85
CA GLN A 168 15.26 -11.55 23.73
C GLN A 168 16.52 -10.70 23.45
N GLU A 169 17.63 -11.35 23.07
CA GLU A 169 18.89 -10.67 22.72
C GLU A 169 18.83 -9.86 21.41
N GLU A 170 17.97 -10.23 20.47
CA GLU A 170 17.75 -9.46 19.24
C GLU A 170 16.75 -8.33 19.45
N SER A 171 15.78 -8.56 20.33
CA SER A 171 14.80 -7.56 20.77
C SER A 171 15.47 -6.38 21.47
N SER A 172 16.48 -6.64 22.33
CA SER A 172 17.27 -5.59 22.99
C SER A 172 18.11 -4.76 22.02
N LYS A 173 18.49 -5.33 20.88
CA LYS A 173 19.19 -4.65 19.76
C LYS A 173 18.22 -4.00 18.77
N GLN A 174 16.91 -4.10 19.00
CA GLN A 174 15.85 -3.58 18.13
C GLN A 174 15.96 -4.04 16.66
N ARG A 175 16.47 -5.26 16.44
CA ARG A 175 16.66 -5.83 15.10
C ARG A 175 15.46 -6.69 14.74
N TYR A 176 14.57 -6.17 13.92
CA TYR A 176 13.43 -6.92 13.41
C TYR A 176 13.60 -7.28 11.93
N PRO A 177 13.21 -8.50 11.50
CA PRO A 177 13.20 -8.84 10.09
C PRO A 177 12.21 -7.95 9.34
N SER A 178 12.53 -7.59 8.10
CA SER A 178 11.55 -6.92 7.28
C SER A 178 10.37 -7.85 7.04
N ARG A 179 9.13 -7.35 7.19
CA ARG A 179 7.89 -8.12 6.91
C ARG A 179 7.95 -8.84 5.55
N TRP A 180 8.60 -8.21 4.57
CA TRP A 180 8.80 -8.78 3.25
C TRP A 180 9.63 -10.08 3.25
N ARG A 181 10.73 -10.12 4.02
CA ARG A 181 11.58 -11.31 4.15
C ARG A 181 10.84 -12.43 4.88
N LEU A 182 10.17 -12.08 5.98
CA LEU A 182 9.40 -13.03 6.78
C LEU A 182 8.27 -13.68 5.96
N HIS A 183 7.46 -12.87 5.28
CA HIS A 183 6.39 -13.39 4.42
C HIS A 183 6.93 -14.28 3.30
N LYS A 184 8.07 -13.91 2.69
CA LYS A 184 8.69 -14.74 1.64
C LYS A 184 9.11 -16.11 2.17
N LEU A 185 9.70 -16.17 3.36
CA LEU A 185 10.08 -17.41 4.02
C LEU A 185 8.87 -18.27 4.34
N ILE A 186 7.81 -17.68 4.91
CA ILE A 186 6.55 -18.38 5.21
C ILE A 186 5.90 -18.93 3.94
N ILE A 187 5.87 -18.14 2.86
CA ILE A 187 5.37 -18.60 1.55
C ILE A 187 6.19 -19.79 1.04
N GLN A 188 7.51 -19.75 1.15
CA GLN A 188 8.36 -20.87 0.76
C GLN A 188 8.07 -22.12 1.60
N ALA A 189 7.89 -21.98 2.92
CA ALA A 189 7.51 -23.07 3.79
C ALA A 189 6.16 -23.68 3.40
N PHE A 190 5.14 -22.86 3.11
CA PHE A 190 3.85 -23.34 2.63
C PHE A 190 3.93 -24.04 1.27
N ILE A 191 4.69 -23.47 0.32
CA ILE A 191 4.90 -24.10 -0.99
C ILE A 191 5.56 -25.47 -0.81
N SER A 192 6.59 -25.58 0.03
CA SER A 192 7.25 -26.85 0.34
C SER A 192 6.32 -27.84 1.04
N ALA A 193 5.46 -27.39 1.96
CA ALA A 193 4.50 -28.25 2.63
C ALA A 193 3.42 -28.79 1.67
N ILE A 194 2.97 -27.98 0.71
CA ILE A 194 1.96 -28.35 -0.28
C ILE A 194 2.56 -29.24 -1.39
N GLN A 195 3.76 -28.89 -1.86
CA GLN A 195 4.40 -29.58 -2.97
C GLN A 195 5.22 -30.79 -2.54
N GLY A 196 5.59 -30.90 -1.27
CA GLY A 196 6.54 -31.86 -0.74
C GLY A 196 7.99 -31.42 -0.91
N ALA A 197 8.90 -32.04 -0.14
CA ALA A 197 10.34 -31.87 -0.32
C ALA A 197 10.78 -32.57 -1.60
N TRP A 198 11.60 -31.90 -2.42
CA TRP A 198 12.20 -32.53 -3.59
C TRP A 198 13.40 -33.35 -3.15
N ASP A 199 13.31 -34.66 -3.34
CA ASP A 199 14.43 -35.57 -3.15
C ASP A 199 15.13 -35.77 -4.49
N LEU A 200 16.32 -35.16 -4.64
CA LEU A 200 17.12 -35.25 -5.85
C LEU A 200 17.55 -36.69 -6.16
N THR A 201 17.64 -37.55 -5.15
CA THR A 201 18.01 -38.96 -5.34
C THR A 201 16.90 -39.77 -6.00
N ARG A 202 15.63 -39.34 -5.87
CA ARG A 202 14.50 -39.99 -6.54
C ARG A 202 14.39 -39.64 -8.02
N ILE A 203 15.00 -38.53 -8.44
CA ILE A 203 15.02 -38.10 -9.84
C ILE A 203 15.84 -39.10 -10.67
N THR A 204 16.98 -39.57 -10.14
CA THR A 204 17.84 -40.55 -10.81
C THR A 204 17.29 -41.98 -10.70
N ALA A 205 16.42 -42.27 -9.72
CA ALA A 205 15.80 -43.58 -9.57
C ALA A 205 14.74 -43.89 -10.63
N ASN A 206 14.05 -42.88 -11.19
CA ASN A 206 13.02 -43.05 -12.23
C ASN A 206 13.12 -41.99 -13.35
N PRO A 207 14.21 -42.00 -14.14
CA PRO A 207 14.54 -40.92 -15.08
C PRO A 207 13.50 -40.75 -16.19
N CYS A 208 12.93 -41.84 -16.72
CA CYS A 208 11.95 -41.79 -17.81
C CYS A 208 10.63 -41.11 -17.39
N ARG A 209 10.10 -41.45 -16.21
CA ARG A 209 8.86 -40.83 -15.68
C ARG A 209 9.07 -39.38 -15.32
N PHE A 210 10.21 -39.06 -14.70
CA PHE A 210 10.60 -37.69 -14.42
C PHE A 210 10.68 -36.87 -15.71
N TRP A 211 11.37 -37.37 -16.74
CA TRP A 211 11.51 -36.68 -18.02
C TRP A 211 10.16 -36.43 -18.69
N GLN A 212 9.27 -37.42 -18.70
CA GLN A 212 7.90 -37.26 -19.20
C GLN A 212 7.09 -36.22 -18.41
N SER A 213 7.31 -36.11 -17.10
CA SER A 213 6.59 -35.18 -16.23
C SER A 213 7.00 -33.70 -16.43
N ILE A 214 8.23 -33.46 -16.90
CA ILE A 214 8.76 -32.11 -17.14
C ILE A 214 8.61 -31.68 -18.61
N CYS A 215 8.41 -32.62 -19.53
CA CYS A 215 8.13 -32.30 -20.93
C CYS A 215 6.71 -31.76 -21.10
N GLU A 216 6.59 -30.67 -21.86
CA GLU A 216 5.28 -30.14 -22.25
C GLU A 216 4.54 -31.18 -23.12
N PRO A 217 3.29 -31.55 -22.79
CA PRO A 217 2.50 -32.44 -23.63
C PRO A 217 2.19 -31.74 -24.95
N PRO A 218 1.91 -32.49 -26.03
CA PRO A 218 1.62 -31.93 -27.36
C PRO A 218 0.31 -31.11 -27.44
N ARG A 219 -0.32 -30.76 -26.31
CA ARG A 219 -1.56 -29.96 -26.24
C ARG A 219 -1.24 -28.47 -26.11
N LYS A 220 -2.17 -27.60 -26.54
CA LYS A 220 -2.02 -26.12 -26.51
C LYS A 220 -1.83 -25.51 -25.11
N ARG A 221 -2.20 -26.21 -24.03
CA ARG A 221 -2.09 -25.67 -22.66
C ARG A 221 -0.77 -26.12 -22.02
N LYS A 222 0.11 -25.16 -21.80
CA LYS A 222 1.38 -25.36 -21.06
C LYS A 222 1.14 -25.87 -19.65
N ILE A 223 2.02 -26.75 -19.18
CA ILE A 223 2.08 -27.22 -17.80
C ILE A 223 2.33 -26.03 -16.88
N GLN A 224 1.41 -25.79 -15.95
CA GLN A 224 1.55 -24.71 -14.98
C GLN A 224 2.40 -25.13 -13.76
N ARG A 225 2.40 -26.43 -13.43
CA ARG A 225 3.19 -27.05 -12.34
C ARG A 225 3.43 -28.53 -12.64
N ILE A 226 4.61 -29.04 -12.27
CA ILE A 226 4.96 -30.46 -12.31
C ILE A 226 4.47 -31.11 -10.99
N PRO A 227 3.45 -31.99 -11.00
CA PRO A 227 2.96 -32.62 -9.79
C PRO A 227 3.92 -33.72 -9.29
N GLN A 228 4.40 -33.61 -8.04
CA GLN A 228 5.33 -34.57 -7.43
C GLN A 228 4.84 -36.03 -7.51
N ARG A 229 3.53 -36.27 -7.30
CA ARG A 229 2.93 -37.61 -7.26
C ARG A 229 3.09 -38.41 -8.56
N ASN A 230 3.32 -37.75 -9.70
CA ASN A 230 3.49 -38.43 -10.99
C ASN A 230 4.96 -38.56 -11.42
N ALA A 231 5.86 -37.79 -10.79
CA ALA A 231 7.27 -37.72 -11.19
C ALA A 231 8.20 -38.63 -10.37
N LEU A 232 7.80 -38.98 -9.13
CA LEU A 232 8.67 -39.63 -8.12
C LEU A 232 8.05 -40.88 -7.47
N SER A 233 6.98 -41.43 -8.05
CA SER A 233 6.37 -42.73 -7.71
C SER A 233 6.55 -43.70 -8.88
#